data_AF-A0A3S0DYD1-F1
#
_entry.id   AF-A0A3S0DYD1-F1
#
_cell.length_a   1.000
_cell.length_b   1.000
_cell.length_c   1.000
_cell.angle_alpha   90.00
_cell.angle_beta   90.00
_cell.angle_gamma   90.00
#
_symmetry.space_group_name_H-M   'P 1'
#
loop_
_entity.id
_entity.type
_entity.pdbx_description
1 polymer ?
#
loop_
_entity_poly.entity_id
_entity_poly.type
_entity_poly.pdbx_seq_one_letter_code
_entity_poly.pdbx_strand_id
1 'polypeptide(L)'
;MASTRLASAAKLADTRIPAHRPTVPVCTGACVIEALQLLFLLFVANGAPILATRVLDTAGDHPIDGGRSFLDGRPLFGPSKTWRGLGVALLASTLAALLLGWPAEIGLLIGAAAMLGDLLSSFLKRRLGLASSAQALGIDQVPEALLPLLAVRETLALDGWVIAALVAAFVVLELLLSRLLYRLHIRRQPY
;
A
#
# COMPACT_ATOMS: atom_id res chain seq x y z
N MET A 1 49.11 -43.16 -27.07
CA MET A 1 49.00 -41.71 -26.78
C MET A 1 48.38 -41.03 -28.00
N ALA A 2 47.46 -40.07 -27.80
CA ALA A 2 46.76 -39.27 -28.83
C ALA A 2 45.38 -39.74 -29.34
N SER A 3 44.45 -40.11 -28.45
CA SER A 3 43.01 -40.16 -28.82
C SER A 3 42.04 -39.54 -27.81
N THR A 4 42.53 -39.04 -26.67
CA THR A 4 41.67 -38.58 -25.55
C THR A 4 41.65 -37.05 -25.38
N ARG A 5 42.14 -36.28 -26.36
CA ARG A 5 42.18 -34.80 -26.28
C ARG A 5 41.24 -34.04 -27.22
N LEU A 6 40.50 -34.73 -28.09
CA LEU A 6 39.56 -34.06 -29.02
C LEU A 6 38.11 -34.00 -28.50
N ALA A 7 37.73 -34.84 -27.53
CA ALA A 7 36.37 -34.82 -26.97
C ALA A 7 36.14 -33.69 -25.94
N SER A 8 37.19 -32.99 -25.49
CA SER A 8 37.07 -31.94 -24.46
C SER A 8 36.86 -30.53 -25.05
N ALA A 9 37.18 -30.32 -26.33
CA ALA A 9 37.11 -28.98 -26.95
C ALA A 9 35.71 -28.61 -27.48
N ALA A 10 34.81 -29.58 -27.69
CA ALA A 10 33.46 -29.32 -28.19
C ALA A 10 32.45 -28.92 -27.09
N LYS A 11 32.85 -28.93 -25.81
CA LYS A 11 31.96 -28.64 -24.67
C LYS A 11 32.12 -27.21 -24.11
N LEU A 12 32.85 -26.34 -24.81
CA LEU A 12 33.17 -24.98 -24.37
C LEU A 12 32.58 -23.86 -25.25
N ALA A 13 31.65 -24.17 -26.16
CA ALA A 13 31.08 -23.18 -27.09
C ALA A 13 29.56 -22.96 -26.95
N ASP A 14 28.95 -23.40 -25.85
CA ASP A 14 27.53 -23.15 -25.58
C ASP A 14 27.28 -22.61 -24.17
N THR A 15 28.02 -21.56 -23.81
CA THR A 15 27.64 -20.64 -22.72
C THR A 15 26.93 -19.42 -23.32
N ARG A 16 25.88 -19.65 -24.11
CA ARG A 16 24.88 -18.62 -24.33
C ARG A 16 24.15 -18.41 -23.01
N ILE A 17 24.59 -17.41 -22.25
CA ILE A 17 23.80 -16.79 -21.19
C ILE A 17 22.39 -16.61 -21.76
N PRO A 18 21.34 -17.24 -21.19
CA PRO A 18 20.00 -16.95 -21.63
C PRO A 18 19.79 -15.47 -21.34
N ALA A 19 19.66 -14.68 -22.41
CA ALA A 19 19.24 -13.31 -22.29
C ALA A 19 17.89 -13.35 -21.58
N HIS A 20 17.87 -13.05 -20.29
CA HIS A 20 16.66 -12.78 -19.56
C HIS A 20 16.09 -11.52 -20.18
N ARG A 21 15.36 -11.67 -21.29
CA ARG A 21 14.52 -10.61 -21.80
C ARG A 21 13.55 -10.34 -20.65
N PRO A 22 13.48 -9.12 -20.10
CA PRO A 22 12.30 -8.72 -19.37
C PRO A 22 11.18 -8.78 -20.41
N THR A 23 10.45 -9.89 -20.42
CA THR A 23 9.17 -9.91 -21.09
C THR A 23 8.32 -8.98 -20.25
N VAL A 24 8.16 -7.75 -20.74
CA VAL A 24 7.15 -6.86 -20.19
C VAL A 24 5.86 -7.67 -20.26
N PRO A 25 5.23 -8.05 -19.13
CA PRO A 25 4.04 -8.85 -19.20
C PRO A 25 3.01 -8.05 -20.01
N VAL A 26 2.63 -8.57 -21.17
CA VAL A 26 1.60 -7.97 -21.99
C VAL A 26 0.31 -8.14 -21.20
N CYS A 27 -0.18 -7.04 -20.61
CA CYS A 27 -1.38 -7.06 -19.78
C CYS A 27 -2.57 -7.64 -20.57
N THR A 28 -3.07 -8.78 -20.13
CA THR A 28 -4.38 -9.30 -20.58
C THR A 28 -5.50 -8.47 -19.93
N GLY A 29 -6.71 -8.50 -20.48
CA GLY A 29 -7.86 -7.76 -19.92
C GLY A 29 -8.19 -8.11 -18.45
N ALA A 30 -7.91 -9.34 -18.03
CA ALA A 30 -8.06 -9.78 -16.63
C ALA A 30 -7.10 -9.03 -15.67
N CYS A 31 -5.85 -8.81 -16.09
CA CYS A 31 -4.85 -8.10 -15.30
C CYS A 31 -5.27 -6.65 -14.99
N VAL A 32 -5.94 -5.98 -15.94
CA VAL A 32 -6.44 -4.61 -15.74
C VAL A 32 -7.56 -4.57 -14.70
N ILE A 33 -8.48 -5.55 -14.72
CA ILE A 33 -9.58 -5.61 -13.75
C ILE A 33 -9.03 -5.83 -12.34
N GLU A 34 -8.11 -6.77 -12.16
CA GLU A 34 -7.46 -7.03 -10.88
C GLU A 34 -6.72 -5.80 -10.35
N ALA A 35 -5.98 -5.09 -11.22
CA ALA A 35 -5.30 -3.85 -10.86
C ALA A 35 -6.28 -2.76 -10.37
N LEU A 36 -7.43 -2.60 -11.04
CA LEU A 36 -8.47 -1.66 -10.62
C LEU A 36 -9.13 -2.08 -9.30
N GLN A 37 -9.36 -3.38 -9.09
CA GLN A 37 -9.87 -3.91 -7.83
C GLN A 37 -8.90 -3.68 -6.68
N LEU A 38 -7.59 -3.87 -6.90
CA LEU A 38 -6.55 -3.56 -5.91
C LEU A 38 -6.50 -2.06 -5.59
N LEU A 39 -6.54 -1.18 -6.59
CA LEU A 39 -6.65 0.27 -6.35
C LEU A 39 -7.89 0.61 -5.53
N PHE A 40 -9.03 0.01 -5.85
CA PHE A 40 -10.25 0.21 -5.09
C PHE A 40 -10.10 -0.23 -3.63
N LEU A 41 -9.52 -1.40 -3.37
CA LEU A 41 -9.27 -1.88 -2.01
C LEU A 41 -8.31 -0.97 -1.23
N LEU A 42 -7.26 -0.44 -1.87
CA LEU A 42 -6.37 0.57 -1.28
C LEU A 42 -7.14 1.83 -0.89
N PHE A 43 -8.04 2.32 -1.76
CA PHE A 43 -8.88 3.48 -1.45
C PHE A 43 -9.88 3.21 -0.32
N VAL A 44 -10.46 2.01 -0.26
CA VAL A 44 -11.35 1.62 0.83
C VAL A 44 -10.60 1.58 2.15
N ALA A 45 -9.43 0.93 2.20
CA ALA A 45 -8.64 0.78 3.42
C ALA A 45 -8.22 2.15 4.00
N ASN A 46 -7.78 3.08 3.16
CA ASN A 46 -7.30 4.39 3.61
C ASN A 46 -8.43 5.44 3.77
N GLY A 47 -9.49 5.33 2.96
CA GLY A 47 -10.61 6.29 2.94
C GLY A 47 -11.70 6.01 3.97
N ALA A 48 -12.02 4.74 4.24
CA ALA A 48 -13.10 4.37 5.15
C ALA A 48 -12.92 4.90 6.59
N PRO A 49 -11.72 4.88 7.20
CA PRO A 49 -11.49 5.49 8.51
C PRO A 49 -11.87 6.98 8.57
N ILE A 50 -11.57 7.72 7.50
CA ILE A 50 -11.89 9.15 7.40
C ILE A 50 -13.40 9.36 7.32
N LEU A 51 -14.12 8.53 6.55
CA LEU A 51 -15.58 8.59 6.50
C LEU A 51 -16.22 8.23 7.84
N ALA A 52 -15.69 7.24 8.55
CA ALA A 52 -16.18 6.83 9.85
C ALA A 52 -16.15 7.96 10.89
N THR A 53 -15.18 8.88 10.81
CA THR A 53 -15.15 10.07 11.68
C THR A 53 -16.41 10.95 11.56
N ARG A 54 -17.11 10.91 10.43
CA ARG A 54 -18.35 11.69 10.21
C ARG A 54 -19.61 10.95 10.66
N VAL A 55 -19.55 9.63 10.78
CA VAL A 55 -20.73 8.78 11.03
C VAL A 55 -20.76 8.28 12.47
N LEU A 56 -19.60 7.93 13.04
CA LEU A 56 -19.47 7.27 14.34
C LEU A 56 -19.09 8.24 15.48
N ASP A 57 -19.17 9.55 15.26
CA ASP A 57 -18.89 10.62 16.23
C ASP A 57 -17.63 10.38 17.10
N THR A 58 -17.78 10.10 18.40
CA THR A 58 -16.67 9.85 19.35
C THR A 58 -16.42 8.36 19.62
N ALA A 59 -17.22 7.45 19.06
CA ALA A 59 -17.10 6.02 19.35
C ALA A 59 -15.75 5.46 18.89
N GLY A 60 -14.91 4.99 19.83
CA GLY A 60 -13.63 4.36 19.55
C GLY A 60 -12.53 5.30 19.04
N ASP A 61 -12.65 6.61 19.26
CA ASP A 61 -11.68 7.61 18.83
C ASP A 61 -10.37 7.65 19.66
N HIS A 62 -10.19 6.69 20.56
CA HIS A 62 -9.01 6.57 21.40
C HIS A 62 -7.72 6.41 20.55
N PRO A 63 -6.68 7.24 20.82
CA PRO A 63 -5.39 7.11 20.17
C PRO A 63 -4.75 5.74 20.41
N ILE A 64 -4.19 5.14 19.36
CA ILE A 64 -3.52 3.84 19.42
C ILE A 64 -2.31 3.89 20.35
N ASP A 65 -1.58 5.01 20.38
CA ASP A 65 -0.42 5.18 21.27
C ASP A 65 -0.80 5.56 22.70
N GLY A 66 -2.08 5.79 23.00
CA GLY A 66 -2.54 6.22 24.32
C GLY A 66 -1.91 7.53 24.81
N GLY A 67 -1.42 8.40 23.91
CA GLY A 67 -0.72 9.64 24.26
C GLY A 67 0.75 9.46 24.67
N ARG A 68 1.34 8.27 24.46
CA ARG A 68 2.75 8.01 24.78
C ARG A 68 3.70 8.77 23.84
N SER A 69 4.80 9.24 24.41
CA SER A 69 5.93 9.76 23.65
C SER A 69 6.97 8.67 23.37
N PHE A 70 7.74 8.85 22.29
CA PHE A 70 8.94 8.07 22.00
C PHE A 70 10.16 8.65 22.74
N LEU A 71 11.32 8.01 22.57
CA LEU A 71 12.59 8.36 23.21
C LEU A 71 13.07 9.81 22.99
N ASP A 72 12.60 10.48 21.93
CA ASP A 72 12.93 11.88 21.64
C ASP A 72 11.92 12.89 22.24
N GLY A 73 11.00 12.43 23.09
CA GLY A 73 9.96 13.24 23.72
C GLY A 73 8.75 13.57 22.84
N ARG A 74 8.78 13.24 21.54
CA ARG A 74 7.66 13.50 20.62
C ARG A 74 6.65 12.34 20.63
N PRO A 75 5.37 12.56 20.30
CA PRO A 75 4.36 11.50 20.25
C PRO A 75 4.82 10.30 19.41
N LEU A 76 4.40 9.09 19.77
CA LEU A 76 4.73 7.88 19.01
C LEU A 76 4.06 7.91 17.63
N PHE A 77 2.73 8.05 17.58
CA PHE A 77 1.97 8.19 16.34
C PHE A 77 1.22 9.52 16.30
N GLY A 78 0.67 9.95 17.42
CA GLY A 78 -0.18 11.14 17.55
C GLY A 78 -1.67 10.80 17.56
N PRO A 79 -2.52 11.74 18.02
CA PRO A 79 -3.92 11.50 18.37
C PRO A 79 -4.81 11.12 17.17
N SER A 80 -4.39 11.41 15.95
CA SER A 80 -5.14 11.09 14.74
C SER A 80 -5.19 9.59 14.40
N LYS A 81 -4.33 8.77 15.03
CA LYS A 81 -4.26 7.31 14.77
C LYS A 81 -5.07 6.59 15.84
N THR A 82 -6.27 6.13 15.49
CA THR A 82 -7.29 5.68 16.46
C THR A 82 -7.67 4.21 16.27
N TRP A 83 -8.13 3.57 17.35
CA TRP A 83 -8.62 2.18 17.30
C TRP A 83 -9.86 2.03 16.41
N ARG A 84 -10.77 3.01 16.39
CA ARG A 84 -11.88 3.06 15.42
C ARG A 84 -11.35 3.01 14.00
N GLY A 85 -10.37 3.86 13.67
CA GLY A 85 -9.82 3.94 12.32
C GLY A 85 -9.27 2.59 11.86
N LEU A 86 -8.46 1.95 12.72
CA LEU A 86 -7.94 0.61 12.47
C LEU A 86 -9.06 -0.41 12.25
N GLY A 87 -10.04 -0.49 13.17
CA GLY A 87 -11.14 -1.45 13.07
C GLY A 87 -12.00 -1.25 11.82
N VAL A 88 -12.29 -0.01 11.46
CA VAL A 88 -13.07 0.32 10.24
C VAL A 88 -12.29 -0.04 8.98
N ALA A 89 -10.99 0.26 8.90
CA ALA A 89 -10.18 -0.08 7.74
C ALA A 89 -10.21 -1.59 7.49
N LEU A 90 -9.96 -2.40 8.52
CA LEU A 90 -9.96 -3.87 8.44
C LEU A 90 -11.34 -4.40 7.99
N LEU A 91 -12.41 -3.94 8.64
CA LEU A 91 -13.76 -4.41 8.30
C LEU A 91 -14.15 -4.01 6.88
N ALA A 92 -13.93 -2.75 6.51
CA ALA A 92 -14.33 -2.23 5.21
C ALA A 92 -13.55 -2.90 4.07
N SER A 93 -12.23 -3.09 4.21
CA SER A 93 -11.42 -3.75 3.19
C SER A 93 -11.76 -5.23 3.05
N THR A 94 -12.03 -5.94 4.15
CA THR A 94 -12.51 -7.33 4.11
C THR A 94 -13.85 -7.45 3.41
N LEU A 95 -14.83 -6.62 3.75
CA LEU A 95 -16.14 -6.64 3.09
C LEU A 95 -16.03 -6.26 1.61
N ALA A 96 -15.23 -5.26 1.29
CA ALA A 96 -14.98 -4.87 -0.10
C ALA A 96 -14.35 -6.00 -0.92
N ALA A 97 -13.38 -6.73 -0.36
CA ALA A 97 -12.77 -7.87 -1.03
C ALA A 97 -13.82 -8.97 -1.32
N LEU A 98 -14.64 -9.32 -0.34
CA LEU A 98 -15.73 -10.29 -0.52
C LEU A 98 -16.71 -9.86 -1.63
N LEU A 99 -17.10 -8.58 -1.65
CA LEU A 99 -17.99 -8.05 -2.69
C LEU A 99 -17.39 -8.09 -4.10
N LEU A 100 -16.06 -8.01 -4.20
CA LEU A 100 -15.33 -8.13 -5.45
C LEU A 100 -15.06 -9.59 -5.86
N GLY A 101 -15.48 -10.56 -5.05
CA GLY A 101 -15.25 -12.00 -5.28
C GLY A 101 -13.89 -12.50 -4.80
N TRP A 102 -13.19 -11.73 -3.97
CA TRP A 102 -11.89 -12.09 -3.41
C TRP A 102 -12.04 -12.76 -2.04
N PRO A 103 -11.07 -13.60 -1.61
CA PRO A 103 -11.04 -14.15 -0.26
C PRO A 103 -11.00 -13.04 0.81
N ALA A 104 -11.67 -13.25 1.94
CA ALA A 104 -11.71 -12.29 3.04
C ALA A 104 -10.32 -11.93 3.56
N GLU A 105 -9.40 -12.90 3.52
CA GLU A 105 -8.01 -12.81 3.93
C GLU A 105 -7.24 -11.76 3.14
N ILE A 106 -7.53 -11.61 1.84
CA ILE A 106 -6.89 -10.59 0.99
C ILE A 106 -7.30 -9.19 1.46
N GLY A 107 -8.60 -8.97 1.66
CA GLY A 107 -9.11 -7.69 2.16
C GLY A 107 -8.59 -7.37 3.55
N LEU A 108 -8.52 -8.37 4.45
CA LEU A 108 -7.99 -8.20 5.79
C LEU A 108 -6.49 -7.84 5.75
N LEU A 109 -5.71 -8.53 4.92
CA LEU A 109 -4.27 -8.31 4.79
C LEU A 109 -3.97 -6.92 4.19
N ILE A 110 -4.72 -6.51 3.16
CA ILE A 110 -4.62 -5.16 2.59
C ILE A 110 -4.94 -4.10 3.65
N GLY A 111 -6.05 -4.25 4.38
CA GLY A 111 -6.43 -3.30 5.43
C GLY A 111 -5.37 -3.20 6.53
N ALA A 112 -4.86 -4.34 7.00
CA ALA A 112 -3.85 -4.38 8.06
C ALA A 112 -2.53 -3.76 7.61
N ALA A 113 -2.06 -4.09 6.41
CA ALA A 113 -0.84 -3.54 5.86
C ALA A 113 -0.95 -2.04 5.54
N ALA A 114 -2.13 -1.56 5.12
CA ALA A 114 -2.38 -0.15 4.86
C ALA A 114 -2.32 0.65 6.17
N MET A 115 -2.97 0.15 7.22
CA MET A 115 -2.91 0.77 8.55
C MET A 115 -1.50 0.70 9.17
N LEU A 116 -0.73 -0.35 8.88
CA LEU A 116 0.69 -0.39 9.25
C LEU A 116 1.49 0.69 8.51
N GLY A 117 1.22 0.89 7.22
CA GLY A 117 1.79 1.98 6.41
C GLY A 117 1.47 3.35 7.02
N ASP A 118 0.20 3.60 7.30
CA ASP A 118 -0.28 4.85 7.91
C ASP A 118 0.35 5.13 9.29
N LEU A 119 0.52 4.09 10.12
CA LEU A 119 1.23 4.19 11.41
C LEU A 119 2.71 4.49 11.22
N LEU A 120 3.38 3.82 10.27
CA LEU A 120 4.79 4.07 9.94
C LEU A 120 5.00 5.51 9.43
N SER A 121 4.14 5.97 8.52
CA SER A 121 4.13 7.34 8.03
C SER A 121 3.96 8.33 9.18
N SER A 122 3.00 8.09 10.07
CA SER A 122 2.80 8.95 11.24
C SER A 122 4.01 8.98 12.15
N PHE A 123 4.61 7.81 12.44
CA PHE A 123 5.82 7.72 13.25
C PHE A 123 6.97 8.53 12.65
N LEU A 124 7.26 8.33 11.36
CA LEU A 124 8.29 9.08 10.63
C LEU A 124 8.02 10.58 10.66
N LYS A 125 6.77 11.00 10.43
CA LYS A 125 6.38 12.42 10.54
C LYS A 125 6.68 12.99 11.93
N ARG A 126 6.45 12.24 13.02
CA ARG A 126 6.82 12.68 14.37
C ARG A 126 8.35 12.78 14.52
N ARG A 127 9.13 11.87 13.95
CA ARG A 127 10.60 11.93 13.96
C ARG A 127 11.14 13.15 13.22
N LEU A 128 10.43 13.59 12.18
CA LEU A 128 10.74 14.80 11.42
C LEU A 128 10.21 16.10 12.05
N GLY A 129 9.46 16.01 13.15
CA GLY A 129 8.96 17.17 13.90
C GLY A 129 7.67 17.75 13.33
N LEU A 130 7.02 17.02 12.43
CA LEU A 130 5.75 17.42 11.83
C LEU A 130 4.60 17.18 12.81
N ALA A 131 3.68 18.12 12.93
CA ALA A 131 2.50 18.01 13.80
C ALA A 131 1.55 16.88 13.34
N SER A 132 0.70 16.36 14.25
CA SER A 132 -0.34 15.40 13.89
C SER A 132 -1.25 15.98 12.80
N SER A 133 -1.64 15.13 11.84
CA SER A 133 -2.39 15.53 10.64
C SER A 133 -1.66 16.50 9.69
N ALA A 134 -0.37 16.81 9.91
CA ALA A 134 0.42 17.48 8.89
C ALA A 134 0.58 16.58 7.66
N GLN A 135 0.43 17.22 6.49
CA GLN A 135 0.58 16.60 5.18
C GLN A 135 2.06 16.36 4.88
N ALA A 136 2.41 15.17 4.40
CA ALA A 136 3.75 14.89 3.91
C ALA A 136 3.69 14.04 2.63
N LEU A 137 3.84 14.72 1.49
CA LEU A 137 3.80 14.08 0.18
C LEU A 137 4.85 12.97 0.08
N GLY A 138 4.46 11.82 -0.45
CA GLY A 138 5.27 10.62 -0.54
C GLY A 138 5.33 9.84 0.78
N ILE A 139 5.56 10.51 1.91
CA ILE A 139 5.61 9.87 3.22
C ILE A 139 4.26 9.27 3.59
N ASP A 140 3.16 9.97 3.32
CA ASP A 140 1.82 9.46 3.61
C ASP A 140 1.43 8.38 2.58
N GLN A 141 1.55 8.69 1.28
CA GLN A 141 0.96 7.84 0.23
C GLN A 141 1.74 6.56 -0.06
N VAL A 142 3.09 6.61 -0.05
CA VAL A 142 3.90 5.47 -0.50
C VAL A 142 3.77 4.28 0.45
N PRO A 143 3.94 4.40 1.78
CA PRO A 143 3.78 3.26 2.68
C PRO A 143 2.35 2.71 2.69
N GLU A 144 1.33 3.57 2.63
CA GLU A 144 -0.09 3.20 2.62
C GLU A 144 -0.50 2.38 1.38
N ALA A 145 0.19 2.53 0.24
CA ALA A 145 -0.03 1.73 -0.95
C ALA A 145 0.97 0.57 -1.11
N LEU A 146 2.25 0.82 -0.84
CA LEU A 146 3.32 -0.14 -1.08
C LEU A 146 3.22 -1.34 -0.14
N LEU A 147 2.99 -1.13 1.16
CA LEU A 147 2.95 -2.24 2.11
C LEU A 147 1.80 -3.23 1.83
N PRO A 148 0.56 -2.80 1.55
CA PRO A 148 -0.49 -3.73 1.13
C PRO A 148 -0.15 -4.52 -0.12
N LEU A 149 0.39 -3.87 -1.15
CA LEU A 149 0.73 -4.52 -2.42
C LEU A 149 1.85 -5.53 -2.24
N LEU A 150 2.85 -5.23 -1.40
CA LEU A 150 3.88 -6.19 -1.03
C LEU A 150 3.32 -7.36 -0.21
N ALA A 151 2.34 -7.11 0.68
CA ALA A 151 1.75 -8.15 1.51
C ALA A 151 0.99 -9.20 0.69
N VAL A 152 0.33 -8.78 -0.40
CA VAL A 152 -0.40 -9.71 -1.30
C VAL A 152 0.41 -10.13 -2.52
N ARG A 153 1.67 -9.71 -2.63
CA ARG A 153 2.51 -9.92 -3.82
C ARG A 153 2.59 -11.39 -4.23
N GLU A 154 2.95 -12.25 -3.29
CA GLU A 154 3.17 -13.68 -3.59
C GLU A 154 1.85 -14.39 -3.87
N THR A 155 0.78 -14.04 -3.14
CA THR A 155 -0.55 -14.64 -3.32
C THR A 155 -1.14 -14.31 -4.70
N LEU A 156 -0.85 -13.12 -5.22
CA LEU A 156 -1.41 -12.62 -6.48
C LEU A 156 -0.39 -12.57 -7.61
N ALA A 157 0.80 -13.10 -7.40
CA ALA A 157 1.92 -13.09 -8.34
C ALA A 157 2.19 -11.69 -8.95
N LEU A 158 2.17 -10.64 -8.12
CA LEU A 158 2.35 -9.26 -8.59
C LEU A 158 3.79 -9.01 -9.04
N ASP A 159 3.95 -8.54 -10.28
CA ASP A 159 5.22 -8.03 -10.79
C ASP A 159 5.57 -6.69 -10.09
N GLY A 160 6.87 -6.47 -9.83
CA GLY A 160 7.37 -5.23 -9.25
C GLY A 160 7.00 -4.00 -10.08
N TRP A 161 6.93 -4.12 -11.41
CA TRP A 161 6.46 -3.02 -12.27
C TRP A 161 4.97 -2.70 -12.08
N VAL A 162 4.15 -3.73 -11.87
CA VAL A 162 2.72 -3.54 -11.57
C VAL A 162 2.55 -2.87 -10.21
N ILE A 163 3.31 -3.31 -9.20
CA ILE A 163 3.32 -2.67 -7.87
C ILE A 163 3.72 -1.19 -8.00
N ALA A 164 4.81 -0.88 -8.70
CA ALA A 164 5.26 0.50 -8.91
C ALA A 164 4.20 1.36 -9.62
N ALA A 165 3.54 0.81 -10.65
CA ALA A 165 2.47 1.49 -11.37
C ALA A 165 1.23 1.73 -10.47
N LEU A 166 0.84 0.74 -9.65
CA LEU A 166 -0.28 0.86 -8.72
C LEU A 166 0.01 1.89 -7.62
N VAL A 167 1.22 1.92 -7.06
CA VAL A 167 1.63 2.95 -6.09
C VAL A 167 1.59 4.33 -6.73
N ALA A 168 2.14 4.49 -7.93
CA ALA A 168 2.10 5.77 -8.64
C ALA A 168 0.65 6.21 -8.94
N ALA A 169 -0.19 5.28 -9.39
CA ALA A 169 -1.61 5.53 -9.65
C ALA A 169 -2.34 5.93 -8.37
N PHE A 170 -2.12 5.23 -7.25
CA PHE A 170 -2.70 5.56 -5.95
C PHE A 170 -2.31 6.97 -5.51
N VAL A 171 -1.02 7.33 -5.54
CA VAL A 171 -0.53 8.67 -5.18
C VAL A 171 -1.22 9.74 -6.02
N VAL A 172 -1.26 9.58 -7.35
CA VAL A 172 -1.89 10.55 -8.25
C VAL A 172 -3.38 10.68 -7.96
N LEU A 173 -4.09 9.56 -7.88
CA LEU A 173 -5.53 9.54 -7.68
C LEU A 173 -5.91 10.08 -6.29
N GLU A 174 -5.15 9.81 -5.25
CA GLU A 174 -5.38 10.35 -3.92
C GLU A 174 -5.21 11.88 -3.89
N LEU A 175 -4.17 12.42 -4.56
CA LEU A 175 -3.99 13.86 -4.68
C LEU A 175 -5.13 14.52 -5.46
N LEU A 176 -5.60 13.88 -6.53
CA LEU A 176 -6.75 14.36 -7.30
C LEU A 176 -8.04 14.34 -6.46
N LEU A 177 -8.28 13.24 -5.75
CA LEU A 177 -9.44 13.07 -4.89
C LEU A 177 -9.41 14.05 -3.72
N SER A 178 -8.26 14.27 -3.08
CA SER A 178 -8.11 15.25 -2.00
C SER A 178 -8.43 16.67 -2.48
N ARG A 179 -7.92 17.05 -3.66
CA ARG A 179 -8.26 18.34 -4.29
C ARG A 179 -9.74 18.48 -4.61
N LEU A 180 -10.37 17.42 -5.12
CA LEU A 180 -11.81 17.41 -5.39
C LEU A 180 -12.62 17.56 -4.09
N LEU A 181 -12.30 16.78 -3.06
CA LEU A 181 -12.97 16.83 -1.77
C LEU A 181 -12.77 18.17 -1.04
N TYR A 182 -11.62 18.82 -1.24
CA TYR A 182 -11.38 20.17 -0.76
C TYR A 182 -12.26 21.20 -1.47
N ARG A 183 -12.38 21.11 -2.81
CA ARG A 183 -13.30 21.98 -3.58
C ARG A 183 -14.77 21.79 -3.19
N LEU A 184 -15.14 20.58 -2.78
CA LEU A 184 -16.47 20.26 -2.26
C LEU A 184 -16.65 20.61 -0.77
N HIS A 185 -15.66 21.26 -0.13
CA HIS A 185 -15.65 21.62 1.30
C HIS A 185 -15.80 20.43 2.27
N ILE A 186 -15.55 19.21 1.79
CA ILE A 186 -15.58 17.99 2.60
C ILE A 186 -14.26 17.84 3.38
N ARG A 187 -13.13 18.22 2.79
CA ARG A 187 -11.80 18.29 3.46
C ARG A 187 -11.43 19.74 3.77
N ARG A 188 -10.71 19.93 4.88
CA ARG A 188 -10.18 21.25 5.31
C ARG A 188 -8.89 21.66 4.60
N GLN A 189 -8.19 20.73 3.97
CA GLN A 189 -6.92 20.97 3.29
C GLN A 189 -6.88 20.27 1.90
N PRO A 190 -6.14 20.82 0.92
CA PRO A 190 -6.21 20.41 -0.49
C PRO A 190 -5.37 19.18 -0.89
N TYR A 191 -4.56 18.62 0.02
CA TYR A 191 -3.83 17.37 -0.20
C TYR A 191 -3.60 16.61 1.11
#